data_AF-A0A3D0QYA6-F1
#
_entry.id   AF-A0A3D0QYA6-F1
#
_cell.length_a   1.000
_cell.length_b   1.000
_cell.length_c   1.000
_cell.angle_alpha   90.00
_cell.angle_beta   90.00
_cell.angle_gamma   90.00
#
_symmetry.space_group_name_H-M   'P 1'
#
loop_
_entity.id
_entity.type
_entity.pdbx_description
1 polymer ?
#
loop_
_entity_poly.entity_id
_entity_poly.type
_entity_poly.pdbx_seq_one_letter_code
_entity_poly.pdbx_strand_id
1 'polypeptide(L)' 'MTTTNLIWGGLLLAGLIYEIIALRNTQIGDTLSERVRAWFSVRTHPGRAFFALAWTGFSVWFLFHIIA' A
#
# COMPACT_ATOMS: atom_id res chain seq x y z
N MET A 1 -8.91 -18.80 -15.52
CA MET A 1 -8.47 -17.55 -14.85
C MET A 1 -7.92 -16.61 -15.90
N THR A 2 -8.25 -15.32 -15.86
CA THR A 2 -7.67 -14.33 -16.79
C THR A 2 -6.22 -14.03 -16.38
N THR A 3 -5.37 -13.64 -17.34
CA THR A 3 -3.99 -13.20 -17.08
C THR A 3 -3.93 -12.09 -16.02
N THR A 4 -4.88 -11.16 -16.08
CA THR A 4 -5.06 -10.08 -15.10
C THR A 4 -5.26 -10.60 -13.67
N ASN A 5 -6.09 -11.61 -13.48
CA ASN A 5 -6.35 -12.18 -12.14
C ASN A 5 -5.11 -12.87 -11.56
N LEU A 6 -4.30 -13.50 -12.41
CA LEU A 6 -3.05 -14.13 -11.99
C LEU A 6 -1.99 -13.09 -11.60
N ILE A 7 -1.89 -12.00 -12.36
CA ILE A 7 -0.97 -10.90 -12.07
C ILE A 7 -1.35 -10.25 -10.72
N TRP A 8 -2.60 -9.82 -10.57
CA TRP A 8 -3.04 -9.15 -9.34
C TRP A 8 -3.01 -10.09 -8.14
N GLY A 9 -3.46 -11.34 -8.30
CA GLY A 9 -3.39 -12.34 -7.24
C GLY A 9 -1.94 -12.62 -6.82
N GLY A 10 -1.01 -12.72 -7.77
CA GLY A 10 0.42 -12.90 -7.50
C GLY A 10 1.04 -11.73 -6.75
N LEU A 11 0.71 -10.49 -7.14
CA LEU A 11 1.19 -9.28 -6.45
C LEU A 11 0.69 -9.21 -5.00
N LEU A 12 -0.59 -9.52 -4.76
CA LEU A 12 -1.16 -9.55 -3.42
C LEU A 12 -0.52 -10.66 -2.56
N LEU A 13 -0.32 -11.85 -3.13
CA LEU A 13 0.35 -12.95 -2.42
C LEU A 13 1.80 -12.61 -2.09
N ALA A 14 2.55 -12.01 -3.02
CA ALA A 14 3.92 -11.59 -2.79
C ALA A 14 4.00 -10.53 -1.67
N GLY A 15 3.11 -9.54 -1.68
CA GLY A 15 3.01 -8.55 -0.60
C GLY A 15 2.68 -9.17 0.76
N LEU A 16 1.77 -10.14 0.80
CA LEU A 16 1.43 -10.89 2.01
C LEU A 16 2.64 -11.65 2.56
N ILE A 17 3.36 -12.38 1.70
CA ILE A 17 4.56 -13.13 2.09
C ILE A 17 5.64 -12.18 2.63
N TYR A 18 5.87 -11.06 1.94
CA TYR A 18 6.82 -10.04 2.37
C TYR A 18 6.50 -9.53 3.78
N GLU A 19 5.24 -9.15 4.03
CA GLU A 19 4.81 -8.64 5.33
C GLU A 19 4.93 -9.71 6.43
N ILE A 20 4.60 -10.98 6.15
CA ILE A 20 4.77 -12.09 7.10
C ILE A 20 6.25 -12.27 7.49
N ILE A 21 7.16 -12.18 6.52
CA ILE A 21 8.60 -12.29 6.76
C ILE A 21 9.08 -11.10 7.61
N ALA A 22 8.69 -9.88 7.26
CA ALA A 22 9.04 -8.67 8.00
C ALA A 22 8.56 -8.73 9.47
N LEU A 23 7.32 -9.18 9.69
CA LEU A 23 6.76 -9.37 11.03
C LEU A 23 7.53 -10.41 11.84
N ARG A 24 8.01 -11.49 11.21
CA ARG A 24 8.84 -12.51 11.86
C ARG A 24 10.24 -12.01 12.22
N ASN A 25 10.81 -11.14 11.39
CA ASN A 25 12.13 -10.56 11.64
C ASN A 25 12.10 -9.51 12.77
N THR A 26 10.93 -8.96 13.10
CA THR A 26 10.71 -7.95 14.17
C THR A 26 11.60 -6.70 14.07
N GLN A 27 12.20 -6.47 12.91
CA GLN A 27 13.08 -5.35 12.67
C GLN A 27 12.26 -4.09 12.40
N ILE A 28 12.58 -3.01 13.14
CA ILE A 28 11.90 -1.72 12.98
C ILE A 28 12.13 -1.18 11.57
N GLY A 29 11.05 -0.82 10.88
CA GLY A 29 11.09 -0.26 9.54
C GLY A 29 11.07 -1.29 8.42
N ASP A 30 10.96 -2.58 8.75
CA ASP A 30 10.98 -3.64 7.74
C ASP A 30 9.58 -3.96 7.18
N THR A 31 8.52 -3.59 7.90
CA THR A 31 7.16 -3.78 7.38
C THR A 31 6.87 -2.80 6.24
N LEU A 32 6.08 -3.23 5.26
CA LEU A 32 5.67 -2.40 4.13
C LEU A 32 4.91 -1.16 4.63
N SER A 33 4.11 -1.34 5.68
CA SER A 33 3.38 -0.22 6.31
C SER A 33 4.32 0.84 6.91
N GLU A 34 5.45 0.45 7.50
CA GLU A 34 6.44 1.40 8.04
C GLU A 34 7.19 2.11 6.93
N ARG A 35 7.57 1.39 5.86
CA ARG A 35 8.22 1.98 4.69
C ARG A 35 7.33 3.00 3.99
N VAL A 36 6.04 2.68 3.80
CA VAL A 36 5.06 3.63 3.26
C VAL A 36 4.95 4.87 4.15
N ARG A 37 4.87 4.70 5.48
CA ARG A 37 4.86 5.86 6.40
C ARG A 37 6.13 6.71 6.30
N ALA A 38 7.28 6.09 6.10
CA ALA A 38 8.55 6.78 5.93
C ALA A 38 8.60 7.55 4.59
N TRP A 39 8.22 6.92 3.48
CA TRP A 39 8.19 7.54 2.15
C TRP A 39 7.30 8.78 2.09
N PHE A 40 6.11 8.69 2.69
CA PHE A 40 5.18 9.82 2.73
C PHE A 40 5.43 10.76 3.92
N SER A 41 6.47 10.52 4.72
CA SER A 41 6.79 11.31 5.91
C SER A 41 5.57 11.53 6.83
N VAL A 42 4.75 10.48 7.01
CA VAL A 42 3.46 10.50 7.72
C VAL A 42 3.60 10.88 9.20
N ARG A 43 4.81 10.95 9.75
CA ARG A 43 5.03 11.47 11.11
C ARG A 43 4.88 13.00 11.17
N THR A 44 5.10 13.70 10.06
CA THR A 44 4.98 15.16 9.96
C THR A 44 3.54 15.58 9.63
N HIS A 45 3.13 16.78 10.06
CA HIS A 45 1.82 17.33 9.70
C HIS A 45 1.61 17.45 8.17
N PRO A 46 2.54 18.02 7.39
CA PRO A 46 2.39 18.08 5.93
C PRO A 46 2.36 16.69 5.28
N GLY A 47 3.20 15.75 5.72
CA GLY A 47 3.22 14.39 5.18
C GLY A 47 1.92 13.63 5.43
N ARG A 48 1.28 13.80 6.60
CA ARG A 48 -0.05 13.24 6.88
C ARG A 48 -1.11 13.78 5.95
N ALA A 49 -1.16 15.10 5.80
CA ALA A 49 -2.14 15.75 4.94
C ALA A 49 -1.96 15.30 3.49
N PHE A 50 -0.72 15.26 3.01
CA PHE A 50 -0.40 14.80 1.66
C PHE A 50 -0.81 13.33 1.44
N PHE A 51 -0.43 12.43 2.35
CA PHE A 51 -0.80 11.02 2.26
C PHE A 51 -2.32 10.82 2.24
N ALA A 52 -3.04 11.49 3.15
CA ALA A 52 -4.49 11.39 3.23
C ALA A 52 -5.17 11.88 1.94
N LEU A 53 -4.78 13.06 1.45
CA LEU A 53 -5.35 13.62 0.22
C LEU A 53 -5.05 12.73 -1.00
N ALA A 54 -3.81 12.27 -1.14
CA ALA A 54 -3.41 11.40 -2.24
C ALA A 54 -4.18 10.07 -2.21
N TRP A 55 -4.27 9.43 -1.04
CA TRP A 55 -4.96 8.15 -0.88
C TRP A 55 -6.46 8.27 -1.12
N THR A 56 -7.11 9.28 -0.54
CA THR A 56 -8.54 9.51 -0.72
C THR A 56 -8.85 9.89 -2.15
N GLY A 57 -8.08 10.80 -2.76
CA GLY A 57 -8.26 11.20 -4.16
C GLY A 57 -8.10 10.02 -5.11
N PHE A 58 -7.06 9.21 -4.94
CA PHE A 58 -6.86 7.99 -5.72
C PHE A 58 -8.01 7.01 -5.56
N SER A 59 -8.48 6.79 -4.33
CA SER A 59 -9.56 5.83 -4.04
C SER A 59 -10.89 6.26 -4.67
N VAL A 60 -11.23 7.55 -4.60
CA VAL A 60 -12.44 8.11 -5.24
C VAL A 60 -12.34 8.02 -6.76
N TRP A 61 -11.20 8.42 -7.34
CA TRP A 61 -10.97 8.32 -8.77
C TRP A 61 -11.05 6.87 -9.27
N PHE A 62 -10.39 5.93 -8.57
CA PHE A 62 -10.33 4.53 -8.96
C PHE A 62 -11.72 3.87 -8.90
N LEU A 63 -12.49 4.16 -7.85
CA LEU A 63 -13.87 3.69 -7.73
C LEU A 63 -14.73 4.19 -8.89
N PHE A 64 -14.66 5.50 -9.18
CA PHE A 64 -15.37 6.09 -10.31
C PHE A 64 -14.95 5.46 -11.63
N HIS A 65 -13.65 5.28 -11.86
CA HIS A 65 -13.10 4.71 -13.09
C HIS A 65 -13.51 3.26 -13.36
N ILE A 66 -13.83 2.48 -12.30
CA ILE A 66 -14.30 1.10 -12.46
C ILE A 66 -15.81 1.03 -12.70
N ILE A 67 -16.57 1.94 -12.09
CA ILE A 67 -18.04 1.89 -12.11
C ILE A 67 -18.62 2.66 -13.30
N ALA A 68 -18.00 3.76 -13.70
CA ALA A 68 -18.42 4.62 -14.83
C ALA A 68 -17.81 4.13 -16.14
#